data_AF-A0A9X5XEA4-F1
#
_entry.id   AF-A0A9X5XEA4-F1
#
_cell.length_a   1.000
_cell.length_b   1.000
_cell.length_c   1.000
_cell.angle_alpha   90.00
_cell.angle_beta   90.00
_cell.angle_gamma   90.00
#
_symmetry.space_group_name_H-M   'P 1'
#
loop_
_entity.id
_entity.type
_entity.pdbx_description
1 polymer ?
#
loop_
_entity_poly.entity_id
_entity_poly.type
_entity_poly.pdbx_seq_one_letter_code
_entity_poly.pdbx_strand_id
1 'polypeptide(L)' 'LAKRAWTKFYSSDGYRESSPWKTEPLSGPVTLVPGSEANWVSSNDSALYGLAAIENLALLGDKMP' A
#
# COMPACT_ATOMS: atom_id res chain seq x y z
N LEU A 1 4.21 -12.61 -19.05
CA LEU A 1 3.23 -11.62 -18.56
C LEU A 1 3.16 -11.58 -17.02
N ALA A 2 3.06 -12.73 -16.34
CA ALA A 2 3.09 -12.84 -14.87
C ALA A 2 4.19 -12.03 -14.18
N LYS A 3 5.46 -12.23 -14.59
CA LYS A 3 6.61 -11.45 -14.09
C LYS A 3 6.40 -9.93 -14.19
N ARG A 4 5.81 -9.45 -15.29
CA ARG A 4 5.55 -8.02 -15.49
C ARG A 4 4.48 -7.50 -14.51
N ALA A 5 3.45 -8.29 -14.22
CA ALA A 5 2.42 -7.93 -13.25
C ALA A 5 3.03 -7.77 -11.85
N TRP A 6 3.83 -8.75 -11.40
CA TRP A 6 4.53 -8.65 -10.12
C TRP A 6 5.55 -7.50 -10.07
N THR A 7 6.33 -7.28 -11.13
CA THR A 7 7.23 -6.11 -11.19
C THR A 7 6.47 -4.77 -11.09
N LYS A 8 5.29 -4.67 -11.71
CA LYS A 8 4.45 -3.47 -11.57
C LYS A 8 3.93 -3.32 -10.15
N PHE A 9 3.41 -4.39 -9.56
CA PHE A 9 2.92 -4.38 -8.18
C PHE A 9 3.99 -3.92 -7.17
N TYR A 10 5.23 -4.40 -7.29
CA TYR A 10 6.29 -4.08 -6.33
C TYR A 10 7.09 -2.81 -6.64
N SER A 11 7.20 -2.42 -7.91
CA SER A 11 8.19 -1.42 -8.36
C SER A 11 7.61 -0.30 -9.22
N SER A 12 6.32 0.00 -9.08
CA SER A 12 5.71 1.16 -9.77
C SER A 12 5.10 2.18 -8.81
N ASP A 13 3.86 2.59 -9.07
CA ASP A 13 3.09 3.57 -8.30
C ASP A 13 2.31 2.90 -7.14
N GLY A 14 1.56 3.71 -6.40
CA GLY A 14 0.87 3.28 -5.18
C GLY A 14 1.83 2.98 -4.03
N TYR A 15 1.56 1.90 -3.30
CA TYR A 15 2.38 1.49 -2.15
C TYR A 15 3.52 0.57 -2.57
N ARG A 16 4.69 0.79 -1.97
CA ARG A 16 5.87 -0.04 -2.14
C ARG A 16 6.14 -0.83 -0.87
N GLU A 17 6.93 -1.88 -0.97
CA GLU A 17 7.41 -2.61 0.22
C GLU A 17 8.20 -1.69 1.15
N SER A 18 8.92 -0.72 0.58
CA SER A 18 9.66 0.30 1.33
C SER A 18 8.80 1.43 1.89
N SER A 19 7.47 1.44 1.66
CA SER A 19 6.58 2.41 2.28
C SER A 19 6.61 2.26 3.81
N PRO A 20 6.21 3.29 4.59
CA PRO A 20 6.37 3.24 6.03
C PRO A 20 5.61 2.10 6.75
N TRP A 21 4.48 1.63 6.22
CA TRP A 21 3.64 0.56 6.78
C TRP A 21 3.29 0.72 8.27
N LYS A 22 3.21 1.97 8.72
CA LYS A 22 2.83 2.33 10.09
C LYS A 22 2.07 3.65 10.11
N THR A 23 1.33 3.83 11.19
CA THR A 23 0.74 5.12 11.57
C THR A 23 1.63 5.81 12.58
N GLU A 24 1.54 7.14 12.65
CA GLU A 24 2.18 7.96 13.68
C GLU A 24 1.11 8.60 14.57
N PRO A 25 1.32 8.64 15.90
CA PRO A 25 0.41 9.34 16.80
C PRO A 25 0.51 10.86 16.60
N LEU A 26 -0.64 11.52 16.58
CA LEU A 26 -0.76 12.98 16.53
C LEU A 26 -1.35 13.50 17.84
N SER A 27 -0.73 14.52 18.41
CA SER A 27 -1.21 15.18 19.63
C SER A 27 -0.66 16.62 19.72
N GLY A 28 -1.08 17.38 20.74
CA GLY A 28 -0.61 18.75 20.93
C GLY A 28 -1.22 19.74 19.93
N PRO A 29 -0.59 20.90 19.69
CA PRO A 29 -1.22 22.03 19.00
C PRO A 29 -1.44 21.83 17.49
N VAL A 30 -1.01 20.70 16.92
CA VAL A 30 -1.17 20.37 15.49
C VAL A 30 -2.48 19.65 15.16
N THR A 31 -3.24 19.23 16.19
CA THR A 31 -4.53 18.56 16.02
C THR A 31 -5.54 19.05 17.07
N LEU A 32 -6.83 19.02 16.74
CA LEU A 32 -7.89 19.38 17.68
C LEU A 32 -8.07 18.34 18.79
N VAL A 33 -7.89 17.06 18.44
CA VAL A 33 -8.03 15.91 19.35
C VAL A 33 -6.90 14.93 19.02
N PRO A 34 -6.29 14.26 20.03
CA PRO A 34 -5.30 13.23 19.76
C PRO A 34 -5.82 12.14 18.82
N GLY A 35 -4.97 11.66 17.93
CA GLY A 35 -5.32 10.67 16.92
C GLY A 35 -4.08 9.97 16.36
N SER A 36 -4.24 9.34 15.20
CA SER A 36 -3.12 8.75 14.46
C SER A 36 -3.29 9.01 12.98
N GLU A 37 -2.18 9.20 12.28
CA GLU A 37 -2.18 9.40 10.83
C GLU A 37 -1.22 8.47 10.12
N ALA A 38 -1.48 8.27 8.84
CA ALA A 38 -0.52 7.75 7.89
C ALA A 38 -0.58 8.66 6.67
N ASN A 39 0.14 9.79 6.73
CA ASN A 39 0.11 10.81 5.67
C ASN A 39 0.57 10.31 4.28
N TRP A 40 1.20 9.14 4.23
CA TRP A 40 1.61 8.43 3.02
C TRP A 40 0.50 7.55 2.40
N VAL A 41 -0.66 7.45 3.04
CA VAL A 41 -1.81 6.61 2.62
C VAL A 41 -2.89 7.48 1.97
N SER A 42 -3.31 7.10 0.77
CA SER A 42 -4.56 7.58 0.14
C SER A 42 -5.59 6.45 -0.01
N SER A 43 -6.89 6.75 0.06
CA SER A 43 -7.94 5.73 -0.13
C SER A 43 -7.91 5.07 -1.52
N ASN A 44 -7.53 5.85 -2.55
CA ASN A 44 -7.42 5.33 -3.91
C ASN A 44 -6.29 4.29 -4.02
N ASP A 45 -5.11 4.62 -3.50
CA ASP A 45 -3.97 3.70 -3.52
C ASP A 45 -4.27 2.46 -2.68
N SER A 46 -4.94 2.61 -1.53
CA SER A 46 -5.37 1.47 -0.70
C SER A 46 -6.31 0.52 -1.44
N ALA A 47 -7.32 1.06 -2.11
CA ALA A 47 -8.29 0.26 -2.85
C ALA A 47 -7.62 -0.51 -4.00
N LEU A 48 -6.80 0.18 -4.80
CA LEU A 48 -6.12 -0.43 -5.93
C LEU A 48 -5.03 -1.42 -5.50
N TYR A 49 -4.28 -1.10 -4.45
CA TYR A 49 -3.27 -2.01 -3.89
C TYR A 49 -3.91 -3.31 -3.39
N GLY A 50 -5.03 -3.21 -2.67
CA GLY A 50 -5.79 -4.38 -2.19
C GLY A 50 -6.30 -5.25 -3.33
N LEU A 51 -6.94 -4.66 -4.35
CA LEU A 51 -7.42 -5.39 -5.53
C LEU A 51 -6.27 -6.08 -6.27
N ALA A 52 -5.19 -5.35 -6.55
CA ALA A 52 -4.03 -5.89 -7.26
C ALA A 52 -3.36 -7.03 -6.50
N ALA A 53 -3.28 -6.95 -5.16
CA ALA A 53 -2.73 -8.03 -4.33
C ALA A 53 -3.59 -9.30 -4.43
N ILE A 54 -4.91 -9.17 -4.26
CA ILE A 54 -5.85 -10.30 -4.32
C ILE A 54 -5.82 -10.94 -5.71
N GLU A 55 -5.93 -10.15 -6.78
CA GLU A 55 -5.96 -10.64 -8.15
C GLU A 55 -4.63 -11.28 -8.57
N ASN A 56 -3.49 -10.67 -8.22
CA ASN A 56 -2.18 -11.25 -8.54
C ASN A 56 -1.96 -12.57 -7.80
N LEU A 57 -2.34 -12.68 -6.52
CA LEU A 57 -2.25 -13.94 -5.79
C LEU A 57 -3.15 -15.02 -6.40
N ALA A 58 -4.39 -14.67 -6.77
CA ALA A 58 -5.34 -15.60 -7.35
C ALA A 58 -4.93 -16.11 -8.74
N LEU A 59 -4.39 -15.23 -9.60
CA LEU A 59 -4.08 -15.55 -10.99
C LEU A 59 -2.63 -16.01 -11.20
N LEU A 60 -1.69 -15.55 -10.37
CA LEU A 60 -0.25 -15.62 -10.60
C LEU A 60 0.55 -15.99 -9.33
N GLY A 61 -0.11 -16.50 -8.28
CA GLY A 61 0.52 -16.78 -6.99
C GLY A 61 1.66 -17.81 -7.07
N ASP A 62 1.57 -18.78 -7.98
CA ASP A 62 2.63 -19.77 -8.25
C ASP A 62 3.89 -19.18 -8.92
N LYS A 63 3.80 -17.90 -9.33
CA LYS A 63 4.88 -17.14 -10.00
C LYS A 63 5.28 -15.89 -9.19
N MET A 64 4.94 -15.84 -7.90
CA MET A 64 5.39 -14.76 -7.03
C MET A 64 6.94 -14.78 -6.93
N PRO A 65 7.62 -13.61 -6.99
CA PRO A 65 9.08 -13.53 -6.96
C PRO A 65 9.72 -14.09 -5.68
#